data_AF-A0A183MF96-F1
#
_entry.id   AF-A0A183MF96-F1
#
_cell.length_a   1.000
_cell.length_b   1.000
_cell.length_c   1.000
_cell.angle_alpha   90.00
_cell.angle_beta   90.00
_cell.angle_gamma   90.00
#
_symmetry.space_group_name_H-M   'P 1'
#
loop_
_entity.id
_entity.type
_entity.pdbx_description
1 polymer ?
#
loop_
_entity_poly.entity_id
_entity_poly.type
_entity_poly.pdbx_seq_one_letter_code
_entity_poly.pdbx_strand_id
1 'polypeptide(L)'
;MEDNWKGIKEAITPTCQDVLGLKKHYHKEWISIETLDRIKERKNKKTAINNNRTRTEKVKAQTVYTEANKQVRRSIIADKQNYKEELQQEKLQEKEI
;
A
#
# COMPACT_ATOMS: atom_id res chain seq x y z
N MET A 1 9.25 -44.16 10.88
CA MET A 1 7.89 -43.64 10.63
C MET A 1 7.93 -42.17 10.21
N GLU A 2 8.77 -41.33 10.83
CA GLU A 2 9.04 -39.95 10.39
C GLU A 2 9.57 -39.86 8.96
N ASP A 3 10.43 -40.78 8.53
CA ASP A 3 10.99 -40.75 7.16
C ASP A 3 9.94 -40.96 6.07
N ASN A 4 8.97 -41.82 6.33
CA ASN A 4 7.87 -42.07 5.39
C ASN A 4 6.95 -40.83 5.30
N TRP A 5 6.70 -40.17 6.43
CA TRP A 5 5.95 -38.91 6.47
C TRP A 5 6.69 -37.78 5.74
N LYS A 6 8.02 -37.71 5.88
CA LYS A 6 8.87 -36.75 5.16
C LYS A 6 8.79 -36.96 3.65
N GLY A 7 8.90 -38.21 3.19
CA GLY A 7 8.81 -38.55 1.75
C GLY A 7 7.45 -38.18 1.14
N ILE A 8 6.34 -38.42 1.85
CA ILE A 8 5.00 -38.02 1.39
C ILE A 8 4.91 -36.49 1.22
N LYS A 9 5.45 -35.73 2.18
CA LYS A 9 5.45 -34.26 2.12
C LYS A 9 6.29 -33.72 0.96
N GLU A 10 7.44 -34.34 0.70
CA GLU A 10 8.34 -33.97 -0.40
C GLU A 10 7.74 -34.30 -1.77
N ALA A 11 6.91 -35.34 -1.91
CA ALA A 11 6.23 -35.68 -3.17
C ALA A 11 5.00 -34.79 -3.45
N ILE A 12 4.22 -34.45 -2.41
CA ILE A 12 2.98 -33.67 -2.57
C ILE A 12 3.26 -32.19 -2.83
N THR A 13 4.26 -31.62 -2.15
CA THR A 13 4.58 -30.18 -2.24
C THR A 13 4.81 -29.68 -3.68
N PRO A 14 5.67 -30.30 -4.51
CA PRO A 14 5.89 -29.85 -5.89
C PRO A 14 4.65 -30.02 -6.77
N THR A 15 3.92 -31.14 -6.62
CA THR A 15 2.67 -31.39 -7.37
C THR A 15 1.62 -30.31 -7.07
N CYS A 16 1.47 -29.92 -5.81
CA CYS A 16 0.57 -28.84 -5.42
C CYS A 16 1.01 -27.47 -5.94
N GLN A 17 2.32 -27.19 -5.95
CA GLN A 17 2.86 -25.94 -6.50
C GLN A 17 2.66 -25.83 -8.01
N ASP A 18 2.79 -26.94 -8.74
CA ASP A 18 2.61 -27.00 -10.19
C ASP A 18 1.14 -26.82 -10.60
N VAL A 19 0.21 -27.48 -9.89
CA VAL A 19 -1.23 -27.39 -10.17
C VAL A 19 -1.85 -26.07 -9.71
N LEU A 20 -1.47 -25.57 -8.54
CA LEU A 20 -2.11 -24.40 -7.92
C LEU A 20 -1.32 -23.09 -8.14
N GLY A 21 -0.07 -23.18 -8.57
CA GLY A 21 0.87 -22.06 -8.65
C GLY A 21 1.39 -21.63 -7.27
N LEU A 22 2.64 -21.17 -7.23
CA LEU A 22 3.20 -20.49 -6.07
C LEU A 22 2.64 -19.06 -5.97
N LYS A 23 1.54 -18.89 -5.22
CA LYS A 23 1.04 -17.55 -4.90
C LYS A 23 1.88 -16.93 -3.80
N LYS A 24 2.95 -16.23 -4.17
CA LYS A 24 3.72 -15.41 -3.22
C LYS A 24 2.78 -14.40 -2.57
N HIS A 25 2.68 -14.48 -1.24
CA HIS A 25 1.95 -13.52 -0.43
C HIS A 25 2.82 -12.28 -0.26
N TYR A 26 2.78 -11.40 -1.27
CA TYR A 26 3.44 -10.11 -1.20
C TYR A 26 2.74 -9.23 -0.17
N HIS A 27 3.29 -9.18 1.04
CA HIS A 27 2.94 -8.18 2.04
C HIS A 27 3.98 -7.07 1.98
N LYS A 28 3.90 -6.23 0.93
CA LYS A 28 4.71 -5.03 0.82
C LYS A 28 3.85 -3.83 1.24
N GLU A 29 4.45 -2.92 2.00
CA GLU A 29 3.82 -1.64 2.29
C GLU A 29 3.67 -0.87 0.97
N TRP A 30 2.43 -0.71 0.51
CA TRP A 30 2.13 -0.07 -0.77
C TRP A 30 2.06 1.46 -0.67
N ILE A 31 1.96 2.02 0.55
CA ILE A 31 1.89 3.45 0.78
C ILE A 31 3.32 4.00 0.88
N SER A 32 3.64 5.03 0.10
CA SER A 32 4.95 5.66 0.13
C SER A 32 5.14 6.52 1.39
N ILE A 33 6.40 6.69 1.80
CA ILE A 33 6.77 7.59 2.90
C ILE A 33 6.31 9.02 2.61
N GLU A 34 6.40 9.46 1.35
CA GLU A 34 5.92 10.78 0.93
C GLU A 34 4.41 10.94 1.18
N THR A 35 3.60 9.92 0.85
CA THR A 35 2.17 9.93 1.17
C THR A 35 1.91 9.98 2.67
N LEU A 36 2.71 9.27 3.48
CA LEU A 36 2.60 9.33 4.94
C LEU A 36 2.89 10.74 5.48
N ASP A 37 3.90 11.41 4.96
CA ASP A 37 4.23 12.80 5.33
C ASP A 37 3.11 13.77 4.94
N ARG A 38 2.55 13.63 3.74
CA ARG A 38 1.38 14.43 3.30
C ARG A 38 0.17 14.20 4.19
N ILE A 39 -0.06 12.98 4.68
CA ILE A 39 -1.13 12.66 5.64
C ILE A 39 -0.90 13.38 6.97
N LYS A 40 0.35 13.39 7.47
CA LYS A 40 0.73 14.10 8.70
C LYS A 40 0.53 15.60 8.55
N GLU A 41 0.97 16.18 7.44
CA GLU A 41 0.80 17.60 7.14
C GLU A 41 -0.69 17.99 7.04
N ARG A 42 -1.51 17.17 6.37
CA ARG A 42 -2.96 17.35 6.31
C ARG A 42 -3.59 17.32 7.71
N LYS A 43 -3.16 16.43 8.60
CA LYS A 43 -3.64 16.38 9.99
C LYS A 43 -3.31 17.67 10.73
N ASN A 44 -2.10 18.20 10.58
CA ASN A 44 -1.70 19.48 11.19
C ASN A 44 -2.57 20.64 10.69
N LYS A 45 -2.84 20.70 9.37
CA LYS A 45 -3.75 21.71 8.78
C LYS A 45 -5.17 21.61 9.34
N LYS A 46 -5.66 20.40 9.63
CA LYS A 46 -6.96 20.20 10.29
C LYS A 46 -6.97 20.72 11.72
N THR A 47 -5.90 20.48 12.48
CA THR A 47 -5.75 21.03 13.83
C THR A 47 -5.73 22.56 13.82
N ALA A 48 -5.05 23.16 12.84
CA ALA A 48 -5.02 24.63 12.68
C ALA A 48 -6.43 25.23 12.48
N ILE A 49 -7.30 24.59 11.69
CA ILE A 49 -8.69 25.03 11.52
C ILE A 49 -9.45 25.05 12.85
N ASN A 50 -9.28 24.00 13.66
CA ASN A 50 -9.97 23.87 14.95
C ASN A 50 -9.52 24.93 15.96
N ASN A 51 -8.24 25.31 15.91
CA ASN A 51 -7.63 26.26 16.84
C ASN A 51 -7.92 27.73 16.49
N ASN A 52 -8.35 28.03 15.25
CA ASN A 52 -8.62 29.40 14.83
C ASN A 52 -9.82 30.00 15.56
N ARG A 53 -9.70 31.28 15.95
CA ARG A 53 -10.72 31.98 16.75
C ARG A 53 -11.74 32.69 15.87
N THR A 54 -11.29 33.30 14.77
CA THR A 54 -12.15 34.13 13.91
C THR A 54 -12.71 33.34 12.72
N ARG A 55 -13.95 33.65 12.30
CA ARG A 55 -14.59 32.99 11.15
C ARG A 55 -13.77 33.13 9.87
N THR A 56 -13.18 34.30 9.62
CA THR A 56 -12.35 34.56 8.44
C THR A 56 -11.10 33.67 8.39
N GLU A 57 -10.43 33.47 9.53
CA GLU A 57 -9.25 32.60 9.65
C GLU A 57 -9.63 31.13 9.44
N LYS A 58 -10.77 30.69 9.97
CA LYS A 58 -11.30 29.34 9.70
C LYS A 58 -11.54 29.11 8.21
N VAL A 59 -12.15 30.05 7.51
CA VAL A 59 -12.40 29.93 6.07
C VAL A 59 -11.08 29.84 5.28
N LYS A 60 -10.09 30.67 5.61
CA LYS A 60 -8.76 30.61 4.97
C LYS A 60 -8.03 29.29 5.27
N ALA A 61 -8.07 28.80 6.51
CA ALA A 61 -7.44 27.52 6.84
C ALA A 61 -8.19 26.32 6.19
N GLN A 62 -9.51 26.44 6.03
CA GLN A 62 -10.33 25.42 5.36
C GLN A 62 -9.96 25.26 3.89
N THR A 63 -9.66 26.35 3.16
CA THR A 63 -9.22 26.27 1.77
C THR A 63 -7.88 25.54 1.66
N VAL A 64 -6.92 25.86 2.53
CA VAL A 64 -5.60 25.19 2.59
C VAL A 64 -5.73 23.70 2.92
N TYR A 65 -6.55 23.33 3.91
CA TYR A 65 -6.82 21.92 4.21
C TYR A 65 -7.46 21.18 3.05
N THR A 66 -8.39 21.82 2.34
CA THR A 66 -9.09 21.21 1.21
C THR A 66 -8.12 20.84 0.11
N GLU A 67 -7.15 21.72 -0.18
CA GLU A 67 -6.11 21.44 -1.18
C GLU A 67 -5.18 20.31 -0.72
N ALA A 68 -4.69 20.36 0.53
CA ALA A 68 -3.85 19.28 1.08
C ALA A 68 -4.57 17.92 1.08
N ASN A 69 -5.87 17.90 1.36
CA ASN A 69 -6.67 16.67 1.33
C ASN A 69 -6.86 16.13 -0.10
N LYS A 70 -6.96 16.99 -1.12
CA LYS A 70 -6.96 16.55 -2.53
C LYS A 70 -5.62 15.92 -2.90
N GLN A 71 -4.51 16.53 -2.50
CA GLN A 71 -3.16 16.02 -2.77
C GLN A 71 -2.93 14.64 -2.14
N VAL A 72 -3.33 14.44 -0.88
CA VAL A 72 -3.27 13.12 -0.22
C VAL A 72 -4.09 12.07 -0.97
N ARG A 73 -5.31 12.41 -1.42
CA ARG A 73 -6.13 11.46 -2.19
C ARG A 73 -5.46 11.05 -3.50
N ARG A 74 -4.84 12.01 -4.20
CA ARG A 74 -4.10 11.74 -5.45
C ARG A 74 -2.89 10.86 -5.20
N SER A 75 -2.09 11.12 -4.16
CA SER A 75 -0.90 10.32 -3.87
C SER A 75 -1.26 8.90 -3.46
N ILE A 76 -2.31 8.71 -2.67
CA ILE A 76 -2.83 7.36 -2.32
C ILE A 76 -3.26 6.59 -3.58
N ILE A 77 -3.90 7.25 -4.55
CA ILE A 77 -4.29 6.59 -5.81
C ILE A 77 -3.03 6.20 -6.61
N ALA A 78 -2.05 7.09 -6.71
CA ALA A 78 -0.80 6.83 -7.42
C ALA A 78 -0.01 5.69 -6.79
N ASP A 79 0.20 5.70 -5.47
CA ASP A 79 0.88 4.65 -4.71
C ASP A 79 0.23 3.27 -4.96
N LYS A 80 -1.10 3.20 -4.95
CA LYS A 80 -1.84 1.96 -5.23
C LYS A 80 -1.62 1.47 -6.66
N GLN A 81 -1.54 2.38 -7.62
CA GLN A 81 -1.33 2.05 -9.02
C GLN A 81 0.09 1.55 -9.25
N ASN A 82 1.09 2.27 -8.74
CA ASN A 82 2.50 1.86 -8.76
C ASN A 82 2.68 0.47 -8.14
N TYR A 83 2.06 0.22 -6.98
CA TYR A 83 2.12 -1.10 -6.34
C TYR A 83 1.57 -2.24 -7.21
N LYS A 84 0.48 -2.00 -7.94
CA LYS A 84 -0.08 -3.00 -8.86
C LYS A 84 0.83 -3.24 -10.06
N GLU A 85 1.43 -2.18 -10.59
CA GLU A 85 2.36 -2.25 -11.73
C GLU A 85 3.65 -2.99 -11.35
N GLU A 86 4.26 -2.66 -10.21
CA GLU A 86 5.41 -3.40 -9.64
C GLU A 86 5.08 -4.87 -9.47
N LEU A 87 3.93 -5.19 -8.86
CA LEU A 87 3.49 -6.57 -8.65
C LEU A 87 3.26 -7.33 -9.97
N GLN A 88 2.84 -6.63 -11.03
CA GLN A 88 2.66 -7.22 -12.35
C GLN A 88 4.00 -7.48 -13.04
N GLN A 89 4.96 -6.56 -12.90
CA GLN A 89 6.32 -6.71 -13.44
C GLN A 89 7.07 -7.87 -12.76
N GLU A 90 7.03 -7.97 -11.43
CA GLU A 90 7.65 -9.08 -10.70
C GLU A 90 7.09 -10.44 -11.15
N LYS A 91 5.77 -10.55 -11.33
CA LYS A 91 5.13 -11.77 -11.85
C LYS A 91 5.52 -12.14 -13.28
N LEU A 92 5.91 -11.16 -14.11
CA LEU A 92 6.38 -11.41 -15.46
C LEU A 92 7.83 -11.93 -15.42
N GLN A 93 8.69 -11.31 -14.61
CA GLN A 93 10.08 -11.76 -14.41
C GLN A 93 10.16 -13.19 -13.85
N GLU A 94 9.24 -13.58 -12.96
CA GLU A 94 9.18 -14.94 -12.41
C GLU A 94 8.73 -16.01 -13.42
N LYS A 95 8.08 -15.63 -14.53
CA LYS A 95 7.67 -16.57 -15.58
C LYS A 95 8.74 -16.78 -16.65
N GLU A 96 9.76 -15.92 -16.68
CA GLU A 96 10.87 -15.97 -17.63
C GLU A 96 12.08 -16.77 -17.11
N ILE A 97 12.00 -17.30 -15.87
CA ILE A 97 12.95 -18.21 -15.23
C ILE A 97 12.34 -19.62 -15.18
#